data_AF-A0A2V0NWZ3-F1
#
_entry.id   AF-A0A2V0NWZ3-F1
#
_cell.length_a   1.000
_cell.length_b   1.000
_cell.length_c   1.000
_cell.angle_alpha   90.00
_cell.angle_beta   90.00
_cell.angle_gamma   90.00
#
_symmetry.space_group_name_H-M   'P 1'
#
loop_
_entity.id
_entity.type
_entity.pdbx_description
1 polymer ?
#
loop_
_entity_poly.entity_id
_entity_poly.type
_entity_poly.pdbx_seq_one_letter_code
_entity_poly.pdbx_strand_id
1 'polypeptide(L)'
;MSAPPSGGGAPPGAIEVTRLLLHAQDPDPAVRHQAEQQIAAFQEQNYAGFLGSLAYELANGEKPPESRRLAGLVLKNNLDAKDDARKSALVGRWEGVDPSLRASIRGALLQALAMEPQEVRGTAALVIAKVAAIELPRRDWAELIPGLMANMSAAPPNHGVRQATLQALGYVCEEMGAMRDDVLSPEQINMVLTAVVSGMSAEEPSSDTRLAAVTALQNAIEFADHNFGNENERNYIMQHRGGEHGAVPRDEQAGVRRGGEVRHKGRLGC
;
A
#
# COMPACT_ATOMS: atom_id res chain seq x y z
N MET A 1 -33.58 14.34 -17.41
CA MET A 1 -33.66 14.31 -15.94
C MET A 1 -34.00 12.88 -15.56
N SER A 2 -32.98 12.07 -15.26
CA SER A 2 -33.15 10.67 -14.86
C SER A 2 -32.64 10.53 -13.44
N ALA A 3 -33.54 10.19 -12.52
CA ALA A 3 -33.24 9.91 -11.12
C ALA A 3 -32.40 8.62 -11.01
N PRO A 4 -31.49 8.51 -10.02
CA PRO A 4 -30.79 7.26 -9.75
C PRO A 4 -31.73 6.27 -9.03
N PRO A 5 -31.55 4.96 -9.22
CA PRO A 5 -32.34 3.96 -8.51
C PRO A 5 -31.90 3.88 -7.04
N SER A 6 -32.84 4.24 -6.17
CA SER A 6 -32.81 3.95 -4.74
C SER A 6 -32.97 2.45 -4.49
N GLY A 7 -32.23 1.91 -3.51
CA GLY A 7 -32.62 0.68 -2.83
C GLY A 7 -31.67 -0.51 -2.97
N GLY A 8 -30.44 -0.37 -2.47
CA GLY A 8 -29.65 -1.52 -2.04
C GLY A 8 -30.08 -1.93 -0.62
N GLY A 9 -31.12 -2.76 -0.52
CA GLY A 9 -31.57 -3.30 0.77
C GLY A 9 -30.47 -4.12 1.42
N ALA A 10 -29.94 -3.63 2.55
CA ALA A 10 -29.00 -4.37 3.37
C ALA A 10 -29.63 -5.70 3.86
N PRO A 11 -28.88 -6.81 3.92
CA PRO A 11 -29.40 -8.08 4.38
C PRO A 11 -29.87 -7.98 5.85
N PRO A 12 -31.04 -8.58 6.20
CA PRO A 12 -31.63 -8.54 7.53
C PRO A 12 -30.89 -9.51 8.46
N GLY A 13 -29.77 -9.04 8.99
CA GLY A 13 -28.90 -9.77 9.91
C GLY A 13 -27.72 -8.95 10.44
N ALA A 14 -27.60 -7.68 10.05
CA ALA A 14 -26.67 -6.75 10.67
C ALA A 14 -27.12 -6.52 12.13
N ILE A 15 -26.58 -7.32 13.05
CA ILE A 15 -26.22 -6.78 14.37
C ILE A 15 -25.63 -5.40 14.10
N GLU A 16 -26.11 -4.36 14.78
CA GLU A 16 -25.65 -2.99 14.57
C GLU A 16 -24.18 -2.88 14.99
N VAL A 17 -23.26 -3.40 14.16
CA VAL A 17 -21.81 -3.28 14.34
C VAL A 17 -21.46 -1.81 14.51
N THR A 18 -22.15 -0.93 13.77
CA THR A 18 -22.13 0.51 13.99
C THR A 18 -22.34 0.89 15.46
N ARG A 19 -23.42 0.43 16.08
CA ARG A 19 -23.76 0.76 17.47
C ARG A 19 -22.76 0.14 18.45
N LEU A 20 -22.35 -1.11 18.24
CA LEU A 20 -21.36 -1.77 19.09
C LEU A 20 -20.01 -1.04 19.07
N LEU A 21 -19.54 -0.65 17.89
CA LEU A 21 -18.28 0.08 17.73
C LEU A 21 -18.35 1.47 18.38
N LEU A 22 -19.46 2.19 18.18
CA LEU A 22 -19.64 3.52 18.80
C LEU A 22 -19.76 3.42 20.32
N HIS A 23 -20.52 2.46 20.85
CA HIS A 23 -20.64 2.24 22.29
C HIS A 23 -19.30 1.80 22.92
N ALA A 24 -18.42 1.12 22.18
CA ALA A 24 -17.09 0.78 22.67
C ALA A 24 -16.19 2.02 22.90
N GLN A 25 -16.58 3.20 22.39
CA GLN A 25 -15.92 4.47 22.67
C GLN A 25 -16.67 5.35 23.67
N ASP A 26 -17.77 4.87 24.23
CA ASP A 26 -18.58 5.65 25.16
C ASP A 26 -17.76 6.04 26.42
N PRO A 27 -17.90 7.28 26.91
CA PRO A 27 -17.26 7.70 28.15
C PRO A 27 -17.70 6.86 29.36
N ASP A 28 -18.94 6.33 29.36
CA ASP A 28 -19.45 5.46 30.42
C ASP A 28 -18.74 4.08 30.38
N PRO A 29 -17.99 3.71 31.45
CA PRO A 29 -17.35 2.41 31.53
C PRO A 29 -18.31 1.22 31.42
N ALA A 30 -19.56 1.35 31.88
CA ALA A 30 -20.54 0.26 31.82
C ALA A 30 -20.99 -0.02 30.39
N VAL A 31 -21.31 1.03 29.62
CA VAL A 31 -21.70 0.92 28.21
C VAL A 31 -20.56 0.38 27.37
N ARG A 32 -19.34 0.90 27.58
CA ARG A 32 -18.14 0.42 26.91
C ARG A 32 -17.86 -1.05 27.18
N HIS A 33 -17.90 -1.47 28.45
CA HIS A 33 -17.64 -2.87 28.81
C HIS A 33 -18.69 -3.82 28.24
N GLN A 34 -19.97 -3.40 28.22
CA GLN A 34 -21.03 -4.18 27.62
C GLN A 34 -20.82 -4.35 26.10
N ALA A 35 -20.41 -3.30 25.40
CA ALA A 35 -20.12 -3.36 23.97
C ALA A 35 -18.93 -4.28 23.66
N GLU A 36 -17.84 -4.18 24.45
CA GLU A 36 -16.67 -5.05 24.33
C GLU A 36 -17.02 -6.53 24.54
N GLN A 37 -17.86 -6.84 25.54
CA GLN A 37 -18.34 -8.21 25.77
C GLN A 37 -19.17 -8.74 24.60
N GLN A 38 -20.04 -7.92 24.02
CA GLN A 38 -20.85 -8.32 22.86
C GLN A 38 -19.99 -8.53 21.61
N ILE A 39 -18.97 -7.70 21.40
CA ILE A 39 -18.00 -7.87 20.32
C ILE A 39 -17.23 -9.18 20.51
N ALA A 40 -16.72 -9.46 21.71
CA ALA A 40 -16.01 -10.70 22.02
C ALA A 40 -16.89 -11.94 21.80
N ALA A 41 -18.12 -11.91 22.29
CA ALA A 41 -19.08 -13.00 22.09
C ALA A 41 -19.39 -13.24 20.61
N PHE A 42 -19.56 -12.17 19.82
CA PHE A 42 -19.81 -12.32 18.37
C PHE A 42 -18.59 -12.89 17.64
N GLN A 43 -17.39 -12.44 18.01
CA GLN A 43 -16.13 -12.94 17.45
C GLN A 43 -15.90 -14.43 17.78
N GLU A 44 -16.31 -14.90 18.95
CA GLU A 44 -16.21 -16.31 19.36
C GLU A 44 -17.25 -17.19 18.65
N GLN A 45 -18.49 -16.71 18.53
CA GLN A 45 -19.59 -17.47 17.91
C GLN A 45 -19.50 -17.53 16.39
N ASN A 46 -19.14 -16.43 15.74
CA ASN A 46 -19.07 -16.33 14.28
C ASN A 46 -17.96 -15.38 13.83
N TYR A 47 -16.73 -15.86 13.93
CA TYR A 47 -15.54 -15.11 13.52
C TYR A 47 -15.61 -14.64 12.06
N ALA A 48 -15.96 -15.54 11.14
CA ALA A 48 -16.00 -15.24 9.71
C ALA A 48 -17.03 -14.14 9.39
N GLY A 49 -18.25 -14.30 9.91
CA GLY A 49 -19.31 -13.29 9.77
C GLY A 49 -18.93 -11.95 10.38
N PHE A 50 -18.26 -11.96 11.55
CA PHE A 50 -17.78 -10.74 12.20
C PHE A 50 -16.77 -9.97 11.32
N LEU A 51 -15.77 -10.65 10.74
CA LEU A 51 -14.82 -10.02 9.83
C LEU A 51 -15.50 -9.44 8.59
N GLY A 52 -16.45 -10.19 8.01
CA GLY A 52 -17.26 -9.73 6.90
C GLY A 52 -18.02 -8.45 7.25
N SER A 53 -18.72 -8.43 8.39
CA SER A 53 -19.47 -7.25 8.85
C SER A 53 -18.58 -6.03 9.06
N LEU A 54 -17.37 -6.19 9.60
CA LEU A 54 -16.41 -5.07 9.74
C LEU A 54 -15.95 -4.53 8.39
N ALA A 55 -15.65 -5.41 7.44
CA ALA A 55 -15.22 -5.01 6.09
C ALA A 55 -16.35 -4.27 5.34
N TYR A 56 -17.58 -4.77 5.42
CA TYR A 56 -18.75 -4.11 4.83
C TYR A 56 -19.10 -2.78 5.51
N GLU A 57 -18.99 -2.69 6.84
CA GLU A 57 -19.16 -1.42 7.56
C GLU A 57 -18.13 -0.39 7.08
N LEU A 58 -16.85 -0.77 7.01
CA LEU A 58 -15.76 0.09 6.51
C LEU A 58 -16.02 0.60 5.08
N ALA A 59 -16.54 -0.27 4.21
CA ALA A 59 -16.86 0.00 2.81
C ALA A 59 -18.25 0.60 2.56
N ASN A 60 -18.98 1.01 3.61
CA ASN A 60 -20.31 1.61 3.48
C ASN A 60 -20.27 3.14 3.66
N GLY A 61 -20.60 3.90 2.61
CA GLY A 61 -20.50 5.35 2.58
C GLY A 61 -21.62 6.06 3.34
N GLU A 62 -22.70 5.35 3.66
CA GLU A 62 -23.84 5.86 4.42
C GLU A 62 -23.59 5.82 5.94
N LYS A 63 -22.55 5.10 6.38
CA LYS A 63 -22.21 4.93 7.79
C LYS A 63 -21.34 6.09 8.30
N PRO A 64 -21.43 6.43 9.60
CA PRO A 64 -20.58 7.46 10.19
C PRO A 64 -19.09 7.17 9.96
N PRO A 65 -18.28 8.15 9.55
CA PRO A 65 -16.83 7.95 9.34
C PRO A 65 -16.10 7.35 10.54
N GLU A 66 -16.52 7.72 11.75
CA GLU A 66 -15.98 7.19 12.99
C GLU A 66 -16.20 5.67 13.14
N SER A 67 -17.43 5.21 12.87
CA SER A 67 -17.76 3.77 12.87
C SER A 67 -16.94 3.01 11.84
N ARG A 68 -16.81 3.57 10.62
CA ARG A 68 -16.03 2.97 9.54
C ARG A 68 -14.55 2.84 9.91
N ARG A 69 -13.96 3.90 10.47
CA ARG A 69 -12.59 3.91 10.98
C ARG A 69 -12.41 2.86 12.07
N LEU A 70 -13.34 2.79 13.02
CA LEU A 70 -13.33 1.79 14.09
C LEU A 70 -13.42 0.36 13.55
N ALA A 71 -14.29 0.12 12.57
CA ALA A 71 -14.45 -1.19 11.95
C ALA A 71 -13.13 -1.66 11.33
N GLY A 72 -12.44 -0.77 10.60
CA GLY A 72 -11.12 -1.06 10.05
C GLY A 72 -10.05 -1.32 11.12
N LEU A 73 -10.03 -0.56 12.22
CA LEU A 73 -9.09 -0.79 13.33
C LEU A 73 -9.33 -2.14 14.02
N VAL A 74 -10.59 -2.49 14.28
CA VAL A 74 -10.96 -3.78 14.87
C VAL A 74 -10.63 -4.91 13.91
N LEU A 75 -10.85 -4.73 12.61
CA LEU A 75 -10.48 -5.69 11.57
C LEU A 75 -8.96 -5.91 11.55
N LYS A 76 -8.17 -4.84 11.56
CA LYS A 76 -6.69 -4.90 11.67
C LYS A 76 -6.25 -5.70 12.90
N ASN A 77 -6.83 -5.42 14.06
CA ASN A 77 -6.49 -6.10 15.32
C ASN A 77 -6.87 -7.59 15.33
N ASN A 78 -7.74 -8.01 14.41
CA ASN A 78 -8.10 -9.41 14.19
C ASN A 78 -7.21 -10.13 13.17
N LEU A 79 -6.27 -9.41 12.54
CA LEU A 79 -5.33 -9.93 11.54
C LEU A 79 -3.88 -9.84 11.99
N ASP A 80 -3.57 -8.95 12.94
CA ASP A 80 -2.21 -8.69 13.40
C ASP A 80 -2.14 -8.55 14.92
N ALA A 81 -1.02 -8.98 15.49
CA ALA A 81 -0.71 -8.86 16.91
C ALA A 81 0.79 -8.64 17.10
N LYS A 82 1.18 -7.97 18.18
CA LYS A 82 2.59 -7.77 18.54
C LYS A 82 3.28 -9.06 19.00
N ASP A 83 2.50 -10.01 19.46
CA ASP A 83 2.98 -11.31 19.93
C ASP A 83 2.87 -12.33 18.79
N ASP A 84 3.98 -12.97 18.44
CA ASP A 84 4.08 -13.87 17.28
C ASP A 84 3.16 -15.09 17.42
N ALA A 85 3.00 -15.65 18.63
CA ALA A 85 2.12 -16.78 18.85
C ALA A 85 0.65 -16.40 18.63
N ARG A 86 0.24 -15.24 19.15
CA ARG A 86 -1.10 -14.69 18.91
C ARG A 86 -1.30 -14.34 17.43
N LYS A 87 -0.30 -13.75 16.77
CA LYS A 87 -0.35 -13.44 15.34
C LYS A 87 -0.58 -14.71 14.53
N SER A 88 0.21 -15.77 14.78
CA SER A 88 0.04 -17.06 14.10
C SER A 88 -1.35 -17.66 14.32
N ALA A 89 -1.93 -17.52 15.52
CA ALA A 89 -3.29 -17.99 15.80
C ALA A 89 -4.35 -17.19 15.01
N LEU A 90 -4.21 -15.86 14.91
CA LEU A 90 -5.10 -15.02 14.11
C LEU A 90 -5.01 -15.35 12.62
N VAL A 91 -3.79 -15.54 12.11
CA VAL A 91 -3.53 -15.94 10.72
C VAL A 91 -4.20 -17.29 10.40
N GLY A 92 -4.06 -18.29 11.29
CA GLY A 92 -4.77 -19.56 11.15
C GLY A 92 -6.29 -19.44 11.17
N ARG A 93 -6.85 -18.52 11.98
CA ARG A 93 -8.30 -18.25 11.96
C ARG A 93 -8.74 -17.59 10.65
N TRP A 94 -7.96 -16.66 10.10
CA TRP A 94 -8.22 -16.05 8.80
C TRP A 94 -8.22 -17.09 7.67
N GLU A 95 -7.27 -18.03 7.69
CA GLU A 95 -7.20 -19.13 6.71
C GLU A 95 -8.41 -20.06 6.74
N GLY A 96 -8.97 -20.28 7.94
CA GLY A 96 -10.19 -21.04 8.12
C GLY A 96 -11.44 -20.35 7.58
N VAL A 97 -11.36 -19.07 7.19
CA VAL A 97 -12.47 -18.34 6.58
C VAL A 97 -12.65 -18.80 5.13
N ASP A 98 -13.92 -19.01 4.76
CA ASP A 98 -14.30 -19.42 3.41
C ASP A 98 -13.67 -18.51 2.33
N PRO A 99 -13.07 -19.06 1.26
CA PRO A 99 -12.41 -18.28 0.21
C PRO A 99 -13.31 -17.22 -0.46
N SER A 100 -14.61 -17.49 -0.60
CA SER A 100 -15.56 -16.53 -1.21
C SER A 100 -15.80 -15.33 -0.30
N LEU A 101 -15.82 -15.54 1.02
CA LEU A 101 -15.92 -14.46 1.99
C LEU A 101 -14.60 -13.68 2.07
N ARG A 102 -13.43 -14.34 2.03
CA ARG A 102 -12.13 -13.64 1.92
C ARG A 102 -12.07 -12.78 0.66
N ALA A 103 -12.53 -13.27 -0.49
CA ALA A 103 -12.65 -12.49 -1.72
C ALA A 103 -13.58 -11.27 -1.56
N SER A 104 -14.72 -11.45 -0.89
CA SER A 104 -15.68 -10.38 -0.62
C SER A 104 -15.09 -9.30 0.31
N ILE A 105 -14.36 -9.71 1.36
CA ILE A 105 -13.65 -8.79 2.26
C ILE A 105 -12.60 -7.99 1.49
N ARG A 106 -11.79 -8.64 0.65
CA ARG A 106 -10.80 -7.95 -0.20
C ARG A 106 -11.43 -6.91 -1.11
N GLY A 107 -12.54 -7.27 -1.76
CA GLY A 107 -13.31 -6.33 -2.59
C GLY A 107 -13.80 -5.13 -1.79
N ALA A 108 -14.33 -5.35 -0.59
CA ALA A 108 -14.76 -4.29 0.32
C ALA A 108 -13.58 -3.39 0.75
N LEU A 109 -12.39 -3.95 1.03
CA LEU A 109 -11.21 -3.17 1.39
C LEU A 109 -10.73 -2.27 0.24
N LEU A 110 -10.67 -2.81 -0.98
CA LEU A 110 -10.30 -2.03 -2.17
C LEU A 110 -11.33 -0.93 -2.46
N GLN A 111 -12.62 -1.22 -2.27
CA GLN A 111 -13.67 -0.21 -2.36
C GLN A 111 -13.49 0.88 -1.30
N ALA A 112 -13.25 0.52 -0.03
CA ALA A 112 -13.06 1.47 1.06
C ALA A 112 -11.87 2.40 0.83
N LEU A 113 -10.81 1.92 0.17
CA LEU A 113 -9.65 2.72 -0.23
C LEU A 113 -10.03 3.88 -1.18
N ALA A 114 -11.08 3.70 -1.99
CA ALA A 114 -11.58 4.72 -2.91
C ALA A 114 -12.54 5.73 -2.26
N MET A 115 -13.03 5.44 -1.04
CA MET A 115 -14.13 6.19 -0.41
C MET A 115 -13.66 7.33 0.47
N GLU A 116 -14.44 8.39 0.58
CA GLU A 116 -14.20 9.46 1.56
C GLU A 116 -14.70 9.08 2.96
N PRO A 117 -14.19 9.73 4.03
CA PRO A 117 -13.10 10.71 4.07
C PRO A 117 -11.71 10.07 4.09
N GLN A 118 -10.66 10.88 3.99
CA GLN A 118 -9.25 10.45 3.96
C GLN A 118 -8.86 9.54 5.14
N GLU A 119 -9.43 9.77 6.32
CA GLU A 119 -9.21 8.95 7.52
C GLU A 119 -9.65 7.49 7.33
N VAL A 120 -10.74 7.27 6.61
CA VAL A 120 -11.22 5.93 6.30
C VAL A 120 -10.31 5.26 5.27
N ARG A 121 -9.86 6.01 4.26
CA ARG A 121 -8.89 5.49 3.28
C ARG A 121 -7.58 5.06 3.92
N GLY A 122 -7.04 5.88 4.82
CA GLY A 122 -5.82 5.55 5.55
C GLY A 122 -5.97 4.30 6.42
N THR A 123 -7.16 4.11 7.01
CA THR A 123 -7.48 2.89 7.77
C THR A 123 -7.58 1.68 6.84
N ALA A 124 -8.24 1.81 5.68
CA ALA A 124 -8.31 0.75 4.68
C ALA A 124 -6.92 0.33 4.19
N ALA A 125 -6.02 1.30 3.95
CA ALA A 125 -4.63 1.04 3.56
C ALA A 125 -3.89 0.16 4.59
N LEU A 126 -4.06 0.43 5.89
CA LEU A 126 -3.47 -0.39 6.96
C LEU A 126 -4.02 -1.82 6.96
N VAL A 127 -5.34 -1.99 6.81
CA VAL A 127 -5.97 -3.31 6.79
C VAL A 127 -5.52 -4.10 5.56
N ILE A 128 -5.47 -3.45 4.39
CA ILE A 128 -4.97 -4.06 3.15
C ILE A 128 -3.56 -4.61 3.36
N ALA A 129 -2.66 -3.83 3.96
CA ALA A 129 -1.30 -4.31 4.24
C ALA A 129 -1.27 -5.55 5.12
N LYS A 130 -2.11 -5.61 6.16
CA LYS A 130 -2.19 -6.79 7.05
C LYS A 130 -2.81 -8.01 6.37
N VAL A 131 -3.82 -7.85 5.53
CA VAL A 131 -4.35 -8.97 4.73
C VAL A 131 -3.33 -9.40 3.68
N ALA A 132 -2.64 -8.46 3.02
CA ALA A 132 -1.59 -8.73 2.05
C ALA A 132 -0.43 -9.52 2.67
N ALA A 133 -0.06 -9.21 3.92
CA ALA A 133 0.94 -9.95 4.68
C ALA A 133 0.58 -11.44 4.88
N ILE A 134 -0.69 -11.79 4.82
CA ILE A 134 -1.16 -13.17 5.00
C ILE A 134 -1.35 -13.86 3.65
N GLU A 135 -1.88 -13.15 2.65
CA GLU A 135 -2.34 -13.75 1.40
C GLU A 135 -1.33 -13.68 0.25
N LEU A 136 -0.45 -12.67 0.21
CA LEU A 136 0.56 -12.57 -0.85
C LEU A 136 1.58 -13.72 -0.81
N PRO A 137 2.14 -14.11 0.36
CA PRO A 137 3.06 -15.27 0.43
C PRO A 137 2.43 -16.57 -0.09
N ARG A 138 1.10 -16.64 -0.09
CA ARG A 138 0.31 -17.79 -0.55
C ARG A 138 -0.17 -17.68 -1.98
N ARG A 139 0.02 -16.53 -2.62
CA ARG A 139 -0.49 -16.20 -3.96
C ARG A 139 -2.03 -16.23 -4.04
N ASP A 140 -2.70 -15.98 -2.92
CA ASP A 140 -4.16 -15.98 -2.82
C ASP A 140 -4.78 -14.65 -3.30
N TRP A 141 -3.99 -13.57 -3.39
CA TRP A 141 -4.46 -12.22 -3.73
C TRP A 141 -3.67 -11.58 -4.88
N ALA A 142 -3.74 -12.20 -6.06
CA ALA A 142 -3.07 -11.73 -7.26
C ALA A 142 -3.58 -10.35 -7.76
N GLU A 143 -4.82 -10.00 -7.44
CA GLU A 143 -5.48 -8.78 -7.92
C GLU A 143 -5.06 -7.51 -7.17
N LEU A 144 -4.34 -7.65 -6.04
CA LEU A 144 -4.00 -6.51 -5.18
C LEU A 144 -3.17 -5.46 -5.92
N ILE A 145 -2.00 -5.84 -6.45
CA ILE A 145 -1.07 -4.90 -7.11
C ILE A 145 -1.71 -4.29 -8.37
N PRO A 146 -2.33 -5.06 -9.28
CA PRO A 146 -3.06 -4.49 -10.42
C PRO A 146 -4.18 -3.53 -10.00
N GLY A 147 -4.93 -3.85 -8.94
CA GLY A 147 -5.99 -2.99 -8.42
C GLY A 147 -5.47 -1.66 -7.88
N LEU A 148 -4.35 -1.68 -7.15
CA LEU A 148 -3.68 -0.46 -6.68
C LEU A 148 -3.12 0.37 -7.86
N MET A 149 -2.58 -0.27 -8.89
CA MET A 149 -2.13 0.46 -10.09
C MET A 149 -3.29 1.13 -10.83
N ALA A 150 -4.44 0.47 -10.92
CA ALA A 150 -5.63 1.04 -11.56
C ALA A 150 -6.06 2.36 -10.89
N ASN A 151 -5.96 2.45 -9.56
CA ASN A 151 -6.24 3.67 -8.81
C ASN A 151 -5.27 4.83 -9.15
N MET A 152 -3.99 4.52 -9.39
CA MET A 152 -2.99 5.52 -9.78
C MET A 152 -3.26 6.07 -11.20
N SER A 153 -3.66 5.19 -12.12
CA SER A 153 -3.96 5.53 -13.52
C SER A 153 -5.39 6.06 -13.76
N ALA A 154 -6.23 6.15 -12.73
CA ALA A 154 -7.63 6.55 -12.88
C ALA A 154 -7.77 7.98 -13.45
N ALA A 155 -8.74 8.16 -14.35
CA ALA A 155 -9.09 9.44 -14.97
C ALA A 155 -10.59 9.73 -14.77
N PRO A 156 -10.98 10.90 -14.19
CA PRO A 156 -10.10 11.96 -13.69
C PRO A 156 -9.32 11.53 -12.43
N PRO A 157 -8.15 12.14 -12.17
CA PRO A 157 -7.33 11.79 -11.02
C PRO A 157 -8.04 12.17 -9.70
N ASN A 158 -8.07 11.24 -8.75
CA ASN A 158 -8.51 11.51 -7.38
C ASN A 158 -7.30 11.49 -6.46
N HIS A 159 -6.85 12.67 -6.03
CA HIS A 159 -5.63 12.81 -5.23
C HIS A 159 -5.71 12.05 -3.90
N GLY A 160 -6.85 12.03 -3.22
CA GLY A 160 -6.96 11.31 -1.95
C GLY A 160 -6.94 9.79 -2.11
N VAL A 161 -7.46 9.27 -3.23
CA VAL A 161 -7.34 7.84 -3.57
C VAL A 161 -5.89 7.50 -3.96
N ARG A 162 -5.21 8.36 -4.73
CA ARG A 162 -3.77 8.20 -5.04
C ARG A 162 -2.92 8.20 -3.77
N GLN A 163 -3.13 9.17 -2.88
CA GLN A 163 -2.47 9.24 -1.58
C GLN A 163 -2.67 7.95 -0.79
N ALA A 164 -3.92 7.48 -0.65
CA ALA A 164 -4.21 6.25 0.10
C ALA A 164 -3.64 4.99 -0.55
N THR A 165 -3.61 4.96 -1.88
CA THR A 165 -3.01 3.87 -2.66
C THR A 165 -1.51 3.80 -2.42
N LEU A 166 -0.81 4.94 -2.46
CA LEU A 166 0.62 5.00 -2.15
C LEU A 166 0.90 4.62 -0.69
N GLN A 167 0.05 5.03 0.26
CA GLN A 167 0.13 4.58 1.65
C GLN A 167 -0.03 3.06 1.76
N ALA A 168 -1.01 2.48 1.07
CA ALA A 168 -1.22 1.04 1.06
C ALA A 168 -0.01 0.30 0.47
N LEU A 169 0.54 0.78 -0.65
CA LEU A 169 1.76 0.23 -1.25
C LEU A 169 2.95 0.30 -0.30
N GLY A 170 3.15 1.44 0.38
CA GLY A 170 4.21 1.61 1.36
C GLY A 170 4.10 0.66 2.55
N TYR A 171 2.91 0.49 3.11
CA TYR A 171 2.68 -0.46 4.20
C TYR A 171 2.81 -1.92 3.73
N VAL A 172 2.36 -2.26 2.51
CA VAL A 172 2.59 -3.58 1.94
C VAL A 172 4.09 -3.85 1.81
N CYS A 173 4.87 -2.91 1.29
CA CYS A 173 6.32 -3.07 1.16
C CYS A 173 7.00 -3.27 2.51
N GLU A 174 6.59 -2.54 3.54
CA GLU A 174 7.10 -2.69 4.91
C GLU A 174 6.83 -4.11 5.46
N GLU A 175 5.59 -4.60 5.31
CA GLU A 175 5.26 -5.96 5.75
C GLU A 175 6.00 -7.04 4.95
N MET A 176 6.21 -6.84 3.65
CA MET A 176 6.94 -7.77 2.79
C MET A 176 8.44 -7.77 3.08
N GLY A 177 9.05 -6.60 3.34
CA GLY A 177 10.47 -6.47 3.69
C GLY A 177 10.82 -7.13 5.03
N ALA A 178 9.85 -7.26 5.93
CA ALA A 178 10.02 -8.01 7.18
C ALA A 178 10.01 -9.54 6.98
N MET A 179 9.59 -10.03 5.80
CA MET A 179 9.58 -11.45 5.47
C MET A 179 10.90 -11.88 4.84
N ARG A 180 11.25 -13.16 4.99
CA ARG A 180 12.49 -13.73 4.45
C ARG A 180 12.37 -14.25 3.02
N ASP A 181 11.13 -14.42 2.53
CA ASP A 181 10.86 -15.00 1.21
C ASP A 181 10.51 -13.90 0.21
N ASP A 182 10.91 -14.07 -1.04
CA ASP A 182 10.53 -13.19 -2.14
C ASP A 182 9.05 -13.40 -2.49
N VAL A 183 8.18 -12.60 -1.87
CA VAL A 183 6.73 -12.72 -1.99
C VAL A 183 6.21 -12.14 -3.31
N LEU A 184 6.77 -11.02 -3.76
CA LEU A 184 6.35 -10.33 -4.98
C LEU A 184 7.22 -10.75 -6.17
N SER A 185 6.62 -10.88 -7.35
CA SER A 185 7.38 -11.12 -8.58
C SER A 185 8.16 -9.85 -8.99
N PRO A 186 9.28 -9.97 -9.72
CA PRO A 186 10.01 -8.81 -10.22
C PRO A 186 9.12 -7.83 -11.00
N GLU A 187 8.13 -8.33 -11.74
CA GLU A 187 7.14 -7.49 -12.43
C GLU A 187 6.30 -6.66 -11.45
N GLN A 188 5.80 -7.27 -10.37
CA GLN A 188 5.04 -6.56 -9.34
C GLN A 188 5.90 -5.51 -8.62
N ILE A 189 7.17 -5.81 -8.36
CA ILE A 189 8.12 -4.85 -7.77
C ILE A 189 8.29 -3.65 -8.69
N ASN A 190 8.49 -3.89 -9.98
CA ASN A 190 8.61 -2.81 -10.97
C ASN A 190 7.34 -1.96 -11.08
N MET A 191 6.14 -2.58 -10.99
CA MET A 191 4.87 -1.86 -10.93
C MET A 191 4.79 -0.95 -9.70
N VAL A 192 5.12 -1.48 -8.51
CA VAL A 192 5.13 -0.74 -7.25
C VAL A 192 6.08 0.45 -7.31
N LEU A 193 7.33 0.22 -7.74
CA LEU A 193 8.35 1.28 -7.86
C LEU A 193 7.95 2.35 -8.88
N THR A 194 7.36 1.95 -10.01
CA THR A 194 6.87 2.89 -11.03
C THR A 194 5.78 3.80 -10.46
N ALA A 195 4.82 3.23 -9.71
CA ALA A 195 3.77 4.02 -9.07
C ALA A 195 4.32 4.98 -8.02
N VAL A 196 5.28 4.53 -7.21
CA VAL A 196 5.93 5.35 -6.18
C VAL A 196 6.69 6.50 -6.83
N VAL A 197 7.50 6.24 -7.86
CA VAL A 197 8.24 7.30 -8.59
C VAL A 197 7.28 8.27 -9.27
N SER A 198 6.21 7.77 -9.91
CA SER A 198 5.19 8.63 -10.51
C SER A 198 4.49 9.50 -9.47
N GLY A 199 4.21 8.98 -8.28
CA GLY A 199 3.62 9.76 -7.17
C GLY A 199 4.56 10.84 -6.61
N MET A 200 5.87 10.71 -6.82
CA MET A 200 6.87 11.69 -6.41
C MET A 200 7.12 12.79 -7.46
N SER A 201 6.58 12.66 -8.67
CA SER A 201 6.93 13.54 -9.77
C SER A 201 6.44 14.97 -9.53
N ALA A 202 7.14 15.95 -10.12
CA ALA A 202 6.82 17.37 -9.95
C ALA A 202 5.45 17.73 -10.56
N GLU A 203 4.97 16.91 -11.49
CA GLU A 203 3.66 17.02 -12.15
C GLU A 203 2.49 16.59 -11.26
N GLU A 204 2.72 15.83 -10.18
CA GLU A 204 1.66 15.49 -9.22
C GLU A 204 1.32 16.74 -8.39
N PRO A 205 0.10 17.31 -8.50
CA PRO A 205 -0.19 18.61 -7.89
C PRO A 205 -0.37 18.53 -6.37
N SER A 206 -0.79 17.38 -5.85
CA SER A 206 -1.06 17.18 -4.42
C SER A 206 0.22 16.96 -3.62
N SER A 207 0.50 17.85 -2.67
CA SER A 207 1.61 17.68 -1.72
C SER A 207 1.48 16.42 -0.87
N ASP A 208 0.25 16.07 -0.50
CA ASP A 208 -0.02 14.91 0.36
C ASP A 208 0.22 13.60 -0.39
N THR A 209 -0.10 13.56 -1.69
CA THR A 209 0.24 12.45 -2.58
C THR A 209 1.76 12.31 -2.71
N ARG A 210 2.48 13.41 -2.95
CA ARG A 210 3.95 13.40 -3.03
C ARG A 210 4.59 12.93 -1.72
N LEU A 211 4.09 13.41 -0.57
CA LEU A 211 4.58 12.96 0.74
C LEU A 211 4.33 11.46 0.94
N ALA A 212 3.13 10.97 0.64
CA ALA A 212 2.82 9.54 0.72
C ALA A 212 3.74 8.70 -0.19
N ALA A 213 4.08 9.21 -1.37
CA ALA A 213 5.00 8.55 -2.29
C ALA A 213 6.43 8.47 -1.72
N VAL A 214 6.94 9.57 -1.12
CA VAL A 214 8.26 9.58 -0.48
C VAL A 214 8.33 8.59 0.69
N THR A 215 7.30 8.57 1.54
CA THR A 215 7.19 7.60 2.64
C THR A 215 7.11 6.17 2.11
N ALA A 216 6.32 5.93 1.07
CA ALA A 216 6.22 4.62 0.44
C ALA A 216 7.57 4.17 -0.16
N LEU A 217 8.35 5.09 -0.74
CA LEU A 217 9.69 4.79 -1.24
C LEU A 217 10.64 4.40 -0.11
N GLN A 218 10.60 5.09 1.03
CA GLN A 218 11.43 4.74 2.18
C GLN A 218 11.21 3.29 2.62
N ASN A 219 9.94 2.88 2.72
CA ASN A 219 9.56 1.51 3.04
C ASN A 219 9.89 0.51 1.91
N ALA A 220 9.79 0.96 0.65
CA ALA A 220 10.11 0.13 -0.51
C ALA A 220 11.61 -0.07 -0.71
N ILE A 221 12.49 0.82 -0.25
CA ILE A 221 13.95 0.67 -0.42
C ILE A 221 14.47 -0.54 0.34
N GLU A 222 14.02 -0.79 1.58
CA GLU A 222 14.44 -1.97 2.35
C GLU A 222 14.00 -3.27 1.67
N PHE A 223 12.76 -3.30 1.20
CA PHE A 223 12.22 -4.42 0.43
C PHE A 223 12.95 -4.62 -0.90
N ALA A 224 13.26 -3.52 -1.57
CA ALA A 224 13.87 -3.56 -2.87
C ALA A 224 15.38 -3.81 -2.77
N ASP A 225 16.10 -3.52 -1.66
CA ASP A 225 17.52 -3.89 -1.48
C ASP A 225 17.71 -5.42 -1.49
N HIS A 226 16.74 -6.18 -0.94
CA HIS A 226 16.69 -7.64 -1.06
C HIS A 226 16.56 -8.11 -2.54
N ASN A 227 15.92 -7.30 -3.38
CA ASN A 227 15.64 -7.59 -4.80
C ASN A 227 16.63 -6.90 -5.78
N PHE A 228 17.30 -5.81 -5.37
CA PHE A 228 18.25 -4.96 -6.12
C PHE A 228 19.65 -5.55 -6.21
N GLY A 229 19.85 -6.78 -5.71
CA GLY A 229 20.95 -7.63 -6.16
C GLY A 229 20.98 -7.81 -7.69
N ASN A 230 19.90 -7.42 -8.40
CA ASN A 230 19.78 -7.44 -9.85
C ASN A 230 20.24 -6.10 -10.50
N GLU A 231 21.41 -6.11 -11.16
CA GLU A 231 22.08 -4.94 -11.77
C GLU A 231 21.21 -4.12 -12.75
N ASN A 232 20.25 -4.76 -13.41
CA ASN A 232 19.39 -4.12 -14.41
C ASN A 232 18.38 -3.13 -13.80
N GLU A 233 17.85 -3.42 -12.60
CA GLU A 233 16.84 -2.59 -11.94
C GLU A 233 17.49 -1.41 -11.21
N ARG A 234 18.69 -1.60 -10.66
CA ARG A 234 19.53 -0.53 -10.10
C ARG A 234 19.81 0.57 -11.12
N ASN A 235 20.13 0.19 -12.36
CA ASN A 235 20.43 1.13 -13.44
C ASN A 235 19.18 1.94 -13.84
N TYR A 236 17.99 1.35 -13.81
CA TYR A 236 16.74 2.04 -14.16
C TYR A 236 16.34 3.13 -13.15
N ILE A 237 16.51 2.87 -11.84
CA ILE A 237 16.20 3.84 -10.78
C ILE A 237 17.23 4.95 -10.71
N MET A 238 18.52 4.62 -10.89
CA MET A 238 19.59 5.61 -10.96
C MET A 238 19.44 6.50 -12.21
N GLN A 239 18.90 5.96 -13.31
CA GLN A 239 18.61 6.73 -14.52
C GLN A 239 17.41 7.66 -14.35
N HIS A 240 16.36 7.26 -13.62
CA HIS A 240 15.20 8.12 -13.34
C HIS A 240 15.47 9.19 -12.27
N ARG A 241 16.52 9.05 -11.45
CA ARG A 241 17.00 10.12 -10.55
C ARG A 241 18.06 11.03 -11.18
N GLY A 242 18.70 10.62 -12.27
CA GLY A 242 19.73 11.40 -12.98
C GLY A 242 19.21 12.23 -14.16
N GLY A 243 17.90 12.25 -14.39
CA GLY A 243 17.27 12.84 -15.58
C GLY A 243 17.11 14.36 -15.60
N GLU A 244 17.66 15.09 -14.62
CA GLU A 244 17.72 16.57 -14.67
C GLU A 244 19.03 17.07 -14.04
N HIS A 245 20.17 16.84 -14.71
CA HIS A 245 21.27 17.79 -14.89
C HIS A 245 22.52 17.11 -15.47
N GLY A 246 22.87 17.48 -16.70
CA GLY A 246 24.26 17.59 -17.14
C GLY A 246 25.06 16.31 -17.37
N ALA A 247 24.79 15.61 -18.47
CA ALA A 247 25.83 14.79 -19.11
C ALA A 247 26.83 15.72 -19.80
N VAL A 248 27.91 16.09 -19.12
CA VAL A 248 29.13 16.59 -19.79
C VAL A 248 29.91 15.36 -20.25
N PRO A 249 30.15 15.14 -21.55
CA PRO A 249 30.94 14.00 -22.00
C PRO A 249 32.38 14.16 -21.52
N ARG A 250 32.93 13.12 -20.87
CA ARG A 250 34.38 12.98 -20.69
C ARG A 250 34.98 12.52 -22.02
N ASP A 251 35.66 13.44 -22.70
CA ASP A 251 36.56 13.10 -23.80
C ASP A 251 37.80 12.39 -23.23
N GLU A 252 37.90 11.09 -23.48
CA GLU A 252 39.14 10.32 -23.29
C GLU A 252 39.44 9.53 -24.56
N GLN A 253 40.21 10.13 -25.48
CA GLN A 253 41.08 9.38 -26.39
C GLN A 253 42.41 10.13 -26.60
N ALA A 254 43.44 9.57 -25.95
CA ALA A 254 44.74 9.21 -26.52
C ALA A 254 45.52 10.24 -27.36
N GLY A 255 46.64 10.71 -26.80
CA GLY A 255 47.65 11.44 -27.57
C GLY A 255 48.94 11.75 -26.80
N VAL A 256 49.45 10.83 -25.98
CA VAL A 256 50.80 10.95 -25.41
C VAL A 256 51.83 10.93 -26.55
N ARG A 257 52.38 12.09 -26.92
CA ARG A 257 53.69 12.18 -27.57
C ARG A 257 54.65 12.86 -26.60
N ARG A 258 55.48 12.04 -25.95
CA ARG A 258 56.66 12.49 -25.22
C ARG A 258 57.63 13.16 -26.19
N GLY A 259 58.18 14.29 -25.75
CA GLY A 259 59.23 15.02 -26.43
C GLY A 259 60.52 14.21 -26.57
N GLY A 260 61.23 14.52 -27.64
CA GLY A 260 62.61 14.17 -27.89
C GLY A 260 63.20 15.22 -28.82
N GLU A 261 63.75 16.28 -28.24
CA GLU A 261 64.70 17.16 -28.94
C GLU A 261 65.92 16.34 -29.39
N VAL A 262 66.48 16.68 -30.57
CA VAL A 262 67.85 17.17 -30.78
C VAL A 262 68.13 17.14 -32.30
N ARG A 263 68.30 18.31 -32.93
CA ARG A 263 69.53 18.67 -33.69
C ARG A 263 69.45 20.05 -34.33
N HIS A 264 70.29 20.93 -33.81
CA HIS A 264 70.79 22.15 -34.44
C HIS A 264 71.69 21.85 -35.65
N LYS A 265 71.54 22.64 -36.73
CA LYS A 265 72.51 23.13 -37.74
C LYS A 265 71.67 23.49 -38.98
N GLY A 266 71.59 24.70 -39.53
CA GLY A 266 72.42 25.90 -39.51
C GLY A 266 72.57 26.38 -40.97
N ARG A 267 72.43 27.70 -41.21
CA ARG A 267 72.79 28.45 -42.45
C ARG A 267 71.83 28.26 -43.66
N LEU A 268 71.44 29.27 -44.45
CA LEU A 268 72.16 30.46 -44.93
C LEU A 268 71.25 31.68 -45.12
N GLY A 269 71.80 32.86 -44.84
CA GLY A 269 71.51 34.06 -45.62
C GLY A 269 72.70 34.34 -46.55
N CYS A 270 72.40 34.61 -47.81
CA CYS A 270 73.00 35.57 -48.73
C CYS A 270 71.91 35.93 -49.74
#